data_AF-A0A2H4SRM1-F1
#
_entry.id   AF-A0A2H4SRM1-F1
#
_cell.length_a   1.000
_cell.length_b   1.000
_cell.length_c   1.000
_cell.angle_alpha   90.00
_cell.angle_beta   90.00
_cell.angle_gamma   90.00
#
_symmetry.space_group_name_H-M   'P 1'
#
loop_
_entity.id
_entity.type
_entity.pdbx_description
1 polymer ?
#
loop_
_entity_poly.entity_id
_entity_poly.type
_entity_poly.pdbx_seq_one_letter_code
_entity_poly.pdbx_strand_id
1 'polypeptide(L)'
;MTDKRDPPPMPEEAVAKRRRVDGNDSVMEDSFSPGTVEDAHFDSPAAVSFPPTQNFNARCGIQRSIALVASHLGFESTSPQVMESFTGLVEAYLESIIEETKRLAIASRREHPIPSDFENMLNRYNLPISSLMPHLRSPISVDPMPTFPYHDNAHLSSEFNQLPLLGSELSGQADKDAKSYIPASFPDFPSKHTYKFTPQADMRSRDSQKIREEAALSAQQGEDALRRLVRASKMRKQKEAKTLVERDNQGKERFRLWESTMKRFMGGNSKSSATGQVEIADHSMIVNGDVTFSRKDVPRISQRSATVPGKSS
;
A
#
# COMPACT_ATOMS: atom_id res chain seq x y z
N MET A 1 2.53 51.84 -48.96
CA MET A 1 3.63 52.25 -48.06
C MET A 1 2.94 52.86 -46.85
N THR A 2 2.88 52.24 -45.68
CA THR A 2 3.91 51.50 -44.96
C THR A 2 3.30 50.43 -44.05
N ASP A 3 3.96 49.27 -44.04
CA ASP A 3 3.79 48.16 -43.10
C ASP A 3 3.92 48.60 -41.64
N LYS A 4 3.06 48.07 -40.77
CA LYS A 4 3.35 47.87 -39.35
C LYS A 4 3.45 46.37 -39.09
N ARG A 5 4.69 45.92 -38.84
CA ARG A 5 5.03 44.57 -38.39
C ARG A 5 4.59 44.38 -36.95
N ASP A 6 3.83 43.33 -36.69
CA ASP A 6 3.66 42.76 -35.37
C ASP A 6 4.87 41.86 -35.02
N PRO A 7 5.34 41.88 -33.75
CA PRO A 7 6.49 41.10 -33.32
C PRO A 7 6.15 39.61 -33.10
N PRO A 8 7.14 38.70 -33.24
CA PRO A 8 6.94 37.26 -33.10
C PRO A 8 6.77 36.81 -31.63
N PRO A 9 6.08 35.69 -31.39
CA PRO A 9 5.84 35.16 -30.04
C PRO A 9 7.11 34.57 -29.42
N MET A 10 7.32 34.89 -28.14
CA MET A 10 8.43 34.43 -27.29
C MET A 10 8.30 32.93 -26.94
N PRO A 11 9.43 32.23 -26.74
CA PRO A 11 9.46 30.81 -26.40
C PRO A 11 9.03 30.54 -24.95
N GLU A 12 8.26 29.46 -24.77
CA GLU A 12 7.75 28.95 -23.49
C GLU A 12 8.88 28.69 -22.47
N GLU A 13 8.65 29.18 -21.25
CA GLU A 13 9.52 29.01 -20.10
C GLU A 13 9.45 27.56 -19.57
N ALA A 14 10.62 26.96 -19.36
CA ALA A 14 10.78 25.58 -18.97
C ALA A 14 10.17 25.28 -17.59
N VAL A 15 9.23 24.34 -17.55
CA VAL A 15 8.63 23.78 -16.32
C VAL A 15 9.71 23.15 -15.44
N ALA A 16 9.83 23.65 -14.21
CA ALA A 16 10.74 23.15 -13.18
C ALA A 16 10.46 21.67 -12.86
N LYS A 17 11.52 20.86 -12.92
CA LYS A 17 11.51 19.43 -12.58
C LYS A 17 11.12 19.21 -11.11
N ARG A 18 10.13 18.34 -10.89
CA ARG A 18 9.74 17.83 -9.56
C ARG A 18 10.94 17.24 -8.81
N ARG A 19 11.17 17.71 -7.59
CA ARG A 19 12.14 17.15 -6.64
C ARG A 19 11.64 15.78 -6.17
N ARG A 20 12.49 14.76 -6.32
CA ARG A 20 12.27 13.39 -5.82
C ARG A 20 12.37 13.43 -4.29
N VAL A 21 11.35 12.90 -3.60
CA VAL A 21 11.42 12.61 -2.16
C VAL A 21 11.98 11.19 -2.05
N ASP A 22 13.13 11.06 -1.40
CA ASP A 22 13.76 9.77 -1.12
C ASP A 22 12.94 9.06 -0.03
N GLY A 23 12.41 7.88 -0.38
CA GLY A 23 11.80 6.96 0.55
C GLY A 23 12.90 6.21 1.30
N ASN A 24 12.88 6.29 2.62
CA ASN A 24 13.72 5.45 3.47
C ASN A 24 13.01 4.11 3.67
N ASP A 25 13.55 3.07 3.04
CA ASP A 25 13.19 1.67 3.20
C ASP A 25 14.13 1.07 4.26
N SER A 26 13.60 0.75 5.44
CA SER A 26 14.33 0.00 6.46
C SER A 26 13.46 -1.14 6.95
N VAL A 27 13.78 -2.31 6.41
CA VAL A 27 13.28 -3.63 6.77
C VAL A 27 13.70 -4.00 8.19
N MET A 28 12.80 -4.71 8.87
CA MET A 28 12.96 -5.35 10.19
C MET A 28 14.25 -6.17 10.33
N GLU A 29 14.96 -6.00 11.43
CA GLU A 29 15.72 -7.10 12.05
C GLU A 29 15.38 -7.20 13.53
N ASP A 30 14.95 -8.41 13.89
CA ASP A 30 14.61 -8.89 15.22
C ASP A 30 15.91 -9.28 15.93
N SER A 31 16.18 -8.71 17.11
CA SER A 31 17.35 -9.07 17.92
C SER A 31 17.04 -8.88 19.40
N PHE A 32 16.70 -10.00 20.04
CA PHE A 32 16.61 -10.13 21.48
C PHE A 32 17.97 -9.93 22.15
N SER A 33 18.04 -9.06 23.16
CA SER A 33 18.94 -9.23 24.31
C SER A 33 18.44 -8.48 25.55
N PRO A 34 18.78 -8.94 26.77
CA PRO A 34 17.96 -8.77 27.96
C PRO A 34 18.50 -7.73 28.96
N GLY A 35 17.57 -7.10 29.67
CA GLY A 35 17.77 -6.62 31.04
C GLY A 35 18.27 -5.18 31.20
N THR A 36 17.36 -4.28 31.56
CA THR A 36 17.57 -3.38 32.71
C THR A 36 16.21 -2.86 33.18
N VAL A 37 15.91 -3.14 34.45
CA VAL A 37 14.75 -2.66 35.18
C VAL A 37 15.09 -1.28 35.73
N GLU A 38 14.46 -0.20 35.27
CA GLU A 38 14.25 1.01 36.09
C GLU A 38 12.97 1.74 35.67
N ASP A 39 12.34 2.29 36.69
CA ASP A 39 10.95 2.71 36.84
C ASP A 39 10.68 4.06 36.15
N ALA A 40 9.74 4.11 35.21
CA ALA A 40 9.19 5.37 34.70
C ALA A 40 7.80 5.15 34.05
N HIS A 41 6.77 5.52 34.79
CA HIS A 41 5.41 5.87 34.35
C HIS A 41 4.90 5.20 33.06
N PHE A 42 4.20 4.07 33.24
CA PHE A 42 3.28 3.52 32.24
C PHE A 42 2.13 4.50 32.01
N ASP A 43 2.34 5.48 31.13
CA ASP A 43 1.23 6.18 30.49
C ASP A 43 0.63 5.16 29.51
N SER A 44 -0.40 4.46 29.98
CA SER A 44 -1.14 3.49 29.19
C SER A 44 -1.64 4.21 27.92
N PRO A 45 -1.39 3.70 26.71
CA PRO A 45 -1.95 4.30 25.52
C PRO A 45 -3.47 4.27 25.70
N ALA A 46 -4.06 5.47 25.79
CA ALA A 46 -5.48 5.68 26.06
C ALA A 46 -6.28 4.61 25.34
N ALA A 47 -6.79 3.65 26.13
CA ALA A 47 -7.61 2.58 25.61
C ALA A 47 -8.72 3.26 24.82
N VAL A 48 -8.78 2.98 23.52
CA VAL A 48 -9.85 3.48 22.66
C VAL A 48 -11.15 2.99 23.30
N SER A 49 -11.76 3.86 24.08
CA SER A 49 -13.03 3.60 24.75
C SER A 49 -14.06 3.70 23.63
N PHE A 50 -14.30 2.57 22.98
CA PHE A 50 -15.50 2.43 22.16
C PHE A 50 -16.68 2.83 23.05
N PRO A 51 -17.64 3.61 22.52
CA PRO A 51 -18.84 3.91 23.28
C PRO A 51 -19.43 2.56 23.71
N PRO A 52 -19.71 2.36 25.01
CA PRO A 52 -20.13 1.07 25.50
C PRO A 52 -21.40 0.67 24.76
N THR A 53 -21.31 -0.42 23.98
CA THR A 53 -22.45 -0.97 23.23
C THR A 53 -23.62 -1.17 24.20
N GLN A 54 -24.86 -1.02 23.73
CA GLN A 54 -26.05 -1.27 24.56
C GLN A 54 -25.98 -2.63 25.29
N ASN A 55 -25.52 -3.66 24.58
CA ASN A 55 -25.28 -4.98 25.17
C ASN A 55 -24.26 -4.94 26.32
N PHE A 56 -23.14 -4.25 26.15
CA PHE A 56 -22.13 -4.09 27.19
C PHE A 56 -22.71 -3.40 28.44
N ASN A 57 -23.46 -2.30 28.25
CA ASN A 57 -24.12 -1.61 29.37
C ASN A 57 -25.15 -2.52 30.08
N ALA A 58 -25.92 -3.31 29.33
CA ALA A 58 -26.88 -4.26 29.89
C ALA A 58 -26.17 -5.34 30.73
N ARG A 59 -25.08 -5.92 30.20
CA ARG A 59 -24.25 -6.90 30.93
C ARG A 59 -23.67 -6.30 32.20
N CYS A 60 -23.12 -5.09 32.14
CA CYS A 60 -22.62 -4.39 33.32
C CYS A 60 -23.73 -4.16 34.35
N GLY A 61 -24.96 -3.86 33.91
CA GLY A 61 -26.13 -3.77 34.78
C GLY A 61 -26.44 -5.08 35.51
N ILE A 62 -26.42 -6.21 34.78
CA ILE A 62 -26.63 -7.55 35.36
C ILE A 62 -25.52 -7.87 36.36
N GLN A 63 -24.24 -7.69 36.00
CA GLN A 63 -23.10 -7.92 36.88
C GLN A 63 -23.16 -7.07 38.16
N ARG A 64 -23.57 -5.79 38.05
CA ARG A 64 -23.82 -4.92 39.21
C ARG A 64 -24.93 -5.48 40.09
N SER A 65 -26.04 -5.92 39.51
CA SER A 65 -27.16 -6.50 40.27
C SER A 65 -26.73 -7.76 41.05
N ILE A 66 -25.93 -8.62 40.42
CA ILE A 66 -25.35 -9.82 41.03
C ILE A 66 -24.44 -9.42 42.21
N ALA A 67 -23.55 -8.44 41.99
CA ALA A 67 -22.65 -7.96 43.03
C ALA A 67 -23.41 -7.39 44.24
N LEU A 68 -24.48 -6.61 44.01
CA LEU A 68 -25.33 -6.06 45.09
C LEU A 68 -26.01 -7.17 45.91
N VAL A 69 -26.53 -8.19 45.24
CA VAL A 69 -27.12 -9.37 45.91
C VAL A 69 -26.05 -10.10 46.71
N ALA A 70 -24.86 -10.31 46.15
CA ALA A 70 -23.75 -10.98 46.83
C ALA A 70 -23.29 -10.20 48.08
N SER A 71 -23.16 -8.87 47.99
CA SER A 71 -22.83 -8.02 49.13
C SER A 71 -23.91 -8.09 50.22
N HIS A 72 -25.19 -8.12 49.84
CA HIS A 72 -26.29 -8.28 50.79
C HIS A 72 -26.26 -9.65 51.50
N LEU A 73 -25.77 -10.69 50.84
CA LEU A 73 -25.58 -12.02 51.45
C LEU A 73 -24.31 -12.11 52.32
N GLY A 74 -23.45 -11.08 52.33
CA GLY A 74 -22.22 -11.03 53.13
C GLY A 74 -20.96 -11.50 52.41
N PHE A 75 -20.97 -11.62 51.07
CA PHE A 75 -19.75 -11.90 50.31
C PHE A 75 -18.91 -10.63 50.14
N GLU A 76 -17.63 -10.70 50.53
CA GLU A 76 -16.69 -9.57 50.43
C GLU A 76 -16.11 -9.40 49.02
N SER A 77 -15.89 -10.50 48.30
CA SER A 77 -15.40 -10.48 46.92
C SER A 77 -15.94 -11.65 46.10
N THR A 78 -15.87 -11.55 44.78
CA THR A 78 -16.26 -12.61 43.84
C THR A 78 -15.18 -12.74 42.76
N SER A 79 -14.83 -13.97 42.40
CA SER A 79 -13.90 -14.25 41.30
C SER A 79 -14.51 -13.82 39.96
N PRO A 80 -13.72 -13.25 39.04
CA PRO A 80 -14.23 -12.78 37.75
C PRO A 80 -14.80 -13.92 36.89
N GLN A 81 -14.30 -15.15 37.05
CA GLN A 81 -14.81 -16.33 36.35
C GLN A 81 -16.23 -16.70 36.82
N VAL A 82 -16.48 -16.61 38.13
CA VAL A 82 -17.81 -16.87 38.71
C VAL A 82 -18.79 -15.78 38.29
N MET A 83 -18.34 -14.51 38.29
CA MET A 83 -19.16 -13.39 37.84
C MET A 83 -19.61 -13.58 36.39
N GLU A 84 -18.69 -13.95 35.50
CA GLU A 84 -19.01 -14.16 34.08
C GLU A 84 -19.91 -15.39 33.87
N SER A 85 -19.60 -16.51 34.53
CA SER A 85 -20.42 -17.72 34.43
C SER A 85 -21.84 -17.52 34.98
N PHE A 86 -21.99 -16.82 36.10
CA PHE A 86 -23.29 -16.55 36.69
C PHE A 86 -24.09 -15.53 35.88
N THR A 87 -23.41 -14.52 35.29
CA THR A 87 -24.04 -13.59 34.34
C THR A 87 -24.63 -14.35 33.16
N GLY A 88 -23.86 -15.25 32.53
CA GLY A 88 -24.37 -16.08 31.44
C GLY A 88 -25.53 -16.99 31.85
N LEU A 89 -25.52 -17.52 33.08
CA LEU A 89 -26.63 -18.32 33.61
C LEU A 89 -27.92 -17.48 33.79
N VAL A 90 -27.80 -16.27 34.32
CA VAL A 90 -28.93 -15.35 34.49
C VAL A 90 -29.50 -14.92 33.14
N GLU A 91 -28.65 -14.62 32.17
CA GLU A 91 -29.09 -14.29 30.81
C GLU A 91 -29.85 -15.44 30.16
N ALA A 92 -29.29 -16.67 30.20
CA ALA A 92 -29.96 -17.85 29.68
C ALA A 92 -31.29 -18.14 30.39
N TYR A 93 -31.35 -17.91 31.70
CA TYR A 93 -32.58 -18.06 32.48
C TYR A 93 -33.65 -17.04 32.05
N LEU A 94 -33.29 -15.76 31.93
CA LEU A 94 -34.19 -14.70 31.46
C LEU A 94 -34.67 -14.97 30.03
N GLU A 95 -33.78 -15.40 29.13
CA GLU A 95 -34.14 -15.78 27.77
C GLU A 95 -35.17 -16.91 27.76
N SER A 96 -34.96 -17.95 28.57
CA SER A 96 -35.89 -19.08 28.67
C SER A 96 -37.28 -18.65 29.19
N ILE A 97 -37.32 -17.77 30.19
CA ILE A 97 -38.57 -17.19 30.72
C ILE A 97 -39.32 -16.39 29.65
N ILE A 98 -38.60 -15.55 28.91
CA ILE A 98 -39.17 -14.71 27.85
C ILE A 98 -39.71 -15.59 26.73
N GLU A 99 -38.96 -16.61 26.32
CA GLU A 99 -39.38 -17.55 25.28
C GLU A 99 -40.67 -18.28 25.67
N GLU A 100 -40.74 -18.81 26.89
CA GLU A 100 -41.93 -19.54 27.36
C GLU A 100 -43.14 -18.61 27.49
N THR A 101 -42.94 -17.41 28.02
CA THR A 101 -44.00 -16.40 28.14
C THR A 101 -44.53 -16.01 26.75
N LYS A 102 -43.64 -15.81 25.79
CA LYS A 102 -44.00 -15.54 24.38
C LYS A 102 -44.73 -16.72 23.76
N ARG A 103 -44.29 -17.95 24.01
CA ARG A 103 -44.93 -19.18 23.52
C ARG A 103 -46.36 -19.30 24.03
N LEU A 104 -46.62 -18.99 25.31
CA LEU A 104 -47.96 -18.97 25.91
C LEU A 104 -48.87 -17.90 25.28
N ALA A 105 -48.34 -16.70 25.06
CA ALA A 105 -49.07 -15.61 24.40
C ALA A 105 -49.45 -15.97 22.95
N ILE A 106 -48.49 -16.46 22.17
CA ILE A 106 -48.70 -16.87 20.77
C ILE A 106 -49.64 -18.07 20.67
N ALA A 107 -49.55 -19.05 21.57
CA ALA A 107 -50.49 -20.17 21.64
C ALA A 107 -51.94 -19.70 21.85
N SER A 108 -52.11 -18.57 22.55
CA SER A 108 -53.39 -17.89 22.76
C SER A 108 -53.76 -16.92 21.63
N ARG A 109 -52.99 -16.87 20.53
CA ARG A 109 -53.13 -15.91 19.41
C ARG A 109 -53.03 -14.44 19.82
N ARG A 110 -52.20 -14.14 20.82
CA ARG A 110 -51.92 -12.78 21.30
C ARG A 110 -50.48 -12.41 20.99
N GLU A 111 -50.28 -11.17 20.54
CA GLU A 111 -48.94 -10.60 20.31
C GLU A 111 -48.25 -10.18 21.62
N HIS A 112 -49.03 -9.80 22.63
CA HIS A 112 -48.53 -9.35 23.92
C HIS A 112 -48.91 -10.31 25.05
N PRO A 113 -47.97 -10.65 25.94
CA PRO A 113 -48.26 -11.48 27.10
C PRO A 113 -49.12 -10.72 28.12
N ILE A 114 -49.99 -11.45 28.80
CA ILE A 114 -50.84 -10.95 29.89
C ILE A 114 -50.35 -11.50 31.24
N PRO A 115 -50.75 -10.93 32.39
CA PRO A 115 -50.29 -11.41 33.70
C PRO A 115 -50.48 -12.91 33.95
N SER A 116 -51.54 -13.53 33.42
CA SER A 116 -51.75 -14.97 33.55
C SER A 116 -50.72 -15.82 32.79
N ASP A 117 -50.11 -15.29 31.73
CA ASP A 117 -49.02 -15.99 31.03
C ASP A 117 -47.78 -16.05 31.91
N PHE A 118 -47.49 -14.98 32.65
CA PHE A 118 -46.39 -14.95 33.61
C PHE A 118 -46.65 -15.91 34.79
N GLU A 119 -47.88 -15.98 35.29
CA GLU A 119 -48.26 -16.98 36.29
C GLU A 119 -48.05 -18.42 35.78
N ASN A 120 -48.52 -18.72 34.58
CA ASN A 120 -48.35 -20.04 33.96
C ASN A 120 -46.88 -20.38 33.68
N MET A 121 -46.09 -19.39 33.24
CA MET A 121 -44.65 -19.53 33.06
C MET A 121 -43.95 -19.82 34.39
N LEU A 122 -44.21 -19.02 35.44
CA LEU A 122 -43.63 -19.22 36.76
C LEU A 122 -43.95 -20.61 37.32
N ASN A 123 -45.19 -21.08 37.13
CA ASN A 123 -45.59 -22.44 37.51
C ASN A 123 -44.80 -23.53 36.75
N ARG A 124 -44.46 -23.34 35.47
CA ARG A 124 -43.60 -24.27 34.70
C ARG A 124 -42.17 -24.34 35.23
N TYR A 125 -41.65 -23.22 35.76
CA TYR A 125 -40.35 -23.15 36.42
C TYR A 125 -40.39 -23.54 37.91
N ASN A 126 -41.51 -24.08 38.41
CA ASN A 126 -41.71 -24.45 39.81
C ASN A 126 -41.56 -23.27 40.80
N LEU A 127 -41.92 -22.07 40.36
CA LEU A 127 -41.93 -20.86 41.17
C LEU A 127 -43.38 -20.43 41.44
N PRO A 128 -44.01 -20.86 42.55
CA PRO A 128 -45.36 -20.42 42.88
C PRO A 128 -45.34 -18.93 43.24
N ILE A 129 -46.42 -18.21 42.92
CA ILE A 129 -46.57 -16.77 43.21
C ILE A 129 -46.38 -16.46 44.70
N SER A 130 -46.73 -17.40 45.59
CA SER A 130 -46.53 -17.26 47.03
C SER A 130 -45.06 -17.05 47.41
N SER A 131 -44.12 -17.63 46.67
CA SER A 131 -42.68 -17.47 46.92
C SER A 131 -42.16 -16.08 46.54
N LEU A 132 -42.89 -15.33 45.72
CA LEU A 132 -42.53 -13.96 45.34
C LEU A 132 -42.99 -12.92 46.36
N MET A 133 -44.00 -13.23 47.18
CA MET A 133 -44.57 -12.29 48.17
C MET A 133 -43.53 -11.69 49.14
N PRO A 134 -42.56 -12.47 49.68
CA PRO A 134 -41.52 -11.92 50.55
C PRO A 134 -40.58 -10.93 49.82
N HIS A 135 -40.47 -11.05 48.49
CA HIS A 135 -39.58 -10.25 47.66
C HIS A 135 -40.27 -9.01 47.06
N LEU A 136 -41.54 -8.73 47.42
CA LEU A 136 -42.27 -7.56 46.95
C LEU A 136 -41.66 -6.24 47.43
N ARG A 137 -41.00 -6.26 48.59
CA ARG A 137 -40.07 -5.21 49.02
C ARG A 137 -38.66 -5.74 48.82
N SER A 138 -37.89 -5.10 47.94
CA SER A 138 -36.50 -5.47 47.73
C SER A 138 -35.75 -5.35 49.05
N PRO A 139 -35.09 -6.42 49.55
CA PRO A 139 -34.33 -6.37 50.80
C PRO A 139 -33.05 -5.54 50.68
N ILE A 140 -32.68 -5.15 49.45
CA ILE A 140 -31.46 -4.44 49.12
C ILE A 140 -31.77 -2.94 49.07
N SER A 141 -31.05 -2.15 49.86
CA SER A 141 -31.04 -0.68 49.73
C SER A 141 -30.34 -0.32 48.43
N VAL A 142 -31.11 -0.04 47.39
CA VAL A 142 -30.57 0.37 46.09
C VAL A 142 -30.15 1.83 46.20
N ASP A 143 -28.85 2.09 46.29
CA ASP A 143 -28.35 3.45 46.01
C ASP A 143 -28.78 3.86 44.60
N PRO A 144 -29.23 5.13 44.42
CA PRO A 144 -29.73 5.60 43.14
C PRO A 144 -28.67 5.32 42.07
N MET A 145 -29.08 4.60 41.03
CA MET A 145 -28.26 4.16 39.92
C MET A 145 -27.26 5.24 39.46
N PRO A 146 -25.99 4.91 39.17
CA PRO A 146 -25.27 5.72 38.19
C PRO A 146 -26.10 5.65 36.91
N THR A 147 -26.65 6.79 36.49
CA THR A 147 -27.41 6.92 35.25
C THR A 147 -26.49 6.49 34.11
N PHE A 148 -26.55 5.22 33.71
CA PHE A 148 -26.07 4.85 32.40
C PHE A 148 -26.98 5.59 31.43
N PRO A 149 -26.46 6.46 30.56
CA PRO A 149 -27.29 7.11 29.57
C PRO A 149 -27.90 5.99 28.72
N TYR A 150 -29.17 5.69 28.97
CA TYR A 150 -29.97 4.90 28.07
C TYR A 150 -30.08 5.77 26.82
N HIS A 151 -29.22 5.53 25.84
CA HIS A 151 -29.33 6.15 24.52
C HIS A 151 -30.56 5.55 23.85
N ASP A 152 -31.75 6.00 24.24
CA ASP A 152 -33.05 5.66 23.64
C ASP A 152 -33.13 6.10 22.16
N ASN A 153 -32.07 6.73 21.65
CA ASN A 153 -32.03 7.45 20.40
C ASN A 153 -30.70 7.28 19.65
N ALA A 154 -30.02 6.13 19.76
CA ALA A 154 -28.83 5.88 18.93
C ALA A 154 -29.11 5.89 17.41
N HIS A 155 -30.39 5.80 17.02
CA HIS A 155 -30.84 5.96 15.63
C HIS A 155 -31.08 7.42 15.21
N LEU A 156 -31.08 8.39 16.14
CA LEU A 156 -31.34 9.80 15.88
C LEU A 156 -30.18 10.73 16.26
N SER A 157 -29.15 10.23 16.95
CA SER A 157 -27.93 11.00 17.15
C SER A 157 -27.24 11.16 15.79
N SER A 158 -27.40 12.36 15.25
CA SER A 158 -26.65 13.00 14.17
C SER A 158 -25.10 12.87 14.26
N GLU A 159 -24.59 12.16 15.27
CA GLU A 159 -23.18 11.85 15.52
C GLU A 159 -22.64 10.77 14.57
N PHE A 160 -23.50 9.96 13.95
CA PHE A 160 -23.12 9.10 12.82
C PHE A 160 -23.30 9.78 11.45
N ASN A 161 -23.30 11.11 11.40
CA ASN A 161 -22.94 11.79 10.15
C ASN A 161 -21.49 11.41 9.86
N GLN A 162 -21.32 10.35 9.08
CA GLN A 162 -20.03 9.95 8.54
C GLN A 162 -19.36 11.23 8.02
N LEU A 163 -18.22 11.59 8.62
CA LEU A 163 -17.41 12.71 8.17
C LEU A 163 -17.36 12.64 6.64
N PRO A 164 -17.63 13.74 5.92
CA PRO A 164 -17.74 13.69 4.47
C PRO A 164 -16.43 13.17 3.90
N LEU A 165 -16.41 11.89 3.55
CA LEU A 165 -15.25 11.20 2.99
C LEU A 165 -14.85 11.84 1.64
N LEU A 166 -15.82 12.50 1.01
CA LEU A 166 -15.74 13.16 -0.27
C LEU A 166 -16.33 14.57 -0.14
N GLY A 167 -15.84 15.51 -0.96
CA GLY A 167 -16.33 16.88 -0.96
C GLY A 167 -17.84 16.99 -1.27
N SER A 168 -18.44 18.12 -0.88
CA SER A 168 -19.87 18.42 -1.10
C SER A 168 -20.31 18.29 -2.57
N GLU A 169 -19.40 18.54 -3.52
CA GLU A 169 -19.66 18.38 -4.96
C GLU A 169 -20.01 16.93 -5.35
N LEU A 170 -19.39 15.96 -4.68
CA LEU A 170 -19.60 14.52 -4.93
C LEU A 170 -20.68 13.92 -4.03
N SER A 171 -21.27 14.70 -3.12
CA SER A 171 -22.39 14.24 -2.28
C SER A 171 -23.66 14.03 -3.10
N GLY A 172 -24.43 13.02 -2.71
CA GLY A 172 -25.75 12.74 -3.28
C GLY A 172 -26.87 13.65 -2.75
N GLN A 173 -26.61 14.50 -1.75
CA GLN A 173 -27.61 15.40 -1.13
C GLN A 173 -28.32 16.29 -2.16
N ALA A 174 -27.56 17.06 -2.94
CA ALA A 174 -28.13 17.98 -3.94
C ALA A 174 -28.98 17.23 -4.99
N ASP A 175 -28.59 15.99 -5.27
CA ASP A 175 -29.35 15.11 -6.13
C ASP A 175 -30.66 14.68 -5.46
N LYS A 176 -30.72 14.39 -4.16
CA LYS A 176 -31.96 14.07 -3.43
C LYS A 176 -32.89 15.29 -3.37
N ASP A 177 -32.35 16.45 -3.03
CA ASP A 177 -33.12 17.70 -2.90
C ASP A 177 -33.78 18.12 -4.22
N ALA A 178 -33.15 17.79 -5.36
CA ALA A 178 -33.73 18.03 -6.68
C ALA A 178 -34.97 17.16 -6.99
N LYS A 179 -35.20 16.06 -6.27
CA LYS A 179 -36.33 15.14 -6.50
C LYS A 179 -37.35 15.28 -5.38
N SER A 180 -38.37 16.13 -5.60
CA SER A 180 -39.42 16.42 -4.60
C SER A 180 -40.30 15.22 -4.22
N TYR A 181 -40.29 14.13 -4.99
CA TYR A 181 -41.02 12.90 -4.67
C TYR A 181 -40.34 12.04 -3.59
N ILE A 182 -39.10 12.38 -3.20
CA ILE A 182 -38.33 11.64 -2.21
C ILE A 182 -38.53 12.28 -0.83
N PRO A 183 -39.00 11.53 0.17
CA PRO A 183 -39.17 12.05 1.53
C PRO A 183 -37.84 12.51 2.14
N ALA A 184 -37.89 13.60 2.91
CA ALA A 184 -36.73 14.10 3.65
C ALA A 184 -36.22 13.13 4.73
N SER A 185 -37.07 12.19 5.20
CA SER A 185 -36.73 11.15 6.17
C SER A 185 -35.80 10.06 5.61
N PHE A 186 -35.67 9.94 4.29
CA PHE A 186 -34.75 8.99 3.69
C PHE A 186 -33.31 9.48 3.85
N PRO A 187 -32.33 8.57 3.97
CA PRO A 187 -30.93 8.95 3.95
C PRO A 187 -30.58 9.62 2.62
N ASP A 188 -29.50 10.39 2.60
CA ASP A 188 -29.02 11.03 1.38
C ASP A 188 -28.49 9.98 0.41
N PHE A 189 -28.54 10.31 -0.89
CA PHE A 189 -27.99 9.41 -1.88
C PHE A 189 -26.49 9.17 -1.63
N PRO A 190 -25.98 7.97 -1.99
CA PRO A 190 -24.55 7.72 -1.99
C PRO A 190 -23.82 8.74 -2.89
N SER A 191 -22.50 8.74 -2.87
CA SER A 191 -21.75 9.67 -3.69
C SER A 191 -22.09 9.53 -5.19
N LYS A 192 -22.07 10.64 -5.94
CA LYS A 192 -22.45 10.70 -7.36
C LYS A 192 -21.75 9.64 -8.21
N HIS A 193 -20.48 9.33 -7.93
CA HIS A 193 -19.70 8.34 -8.68
C HIS A 193 -20.22 6.89 -8.52
N THR A 194 -21.06 6.62 -7.51
CA THR A 194 -21.63 5.29 -7.28
C THR A 194 -22.77 4.96 -8.24
N TYR A 195 -23.51 5.97 -8.71
CA TYR A 195 -24.71 5.77 -9.53
C TYR A 195 -24.76 6.61 -10.81
N LYS A 196 -23.93 7.67 -10.93
CA LYS A 196 -23.75 8.40 -12.18
C LYS A 196 -22.51 7.90 -12.90
N PHE A 197 -22.67 7.57 -14.17
CA PHE A 197 -21.56 7.30 -15.06
C PHE A 197 -20.69 8.55 -15.20
N THR A 198 -19.39 8.41 -14.93
CA THR A 198 -18.39 9.46 -15.20
C THR A 198 -17.75 9.17 -16.55
N PRO A 199 -18.02 9.97 -17.61
CA PRO A 199 -17.37 9.78 -18.89
C PRO A 199 -15.86 9.92 -18.73
N GLN A 200 -15.12 8.84 -18.97
CA GLN A 200 -13.68 8.90 -19.09
C GLN A 200 -13.36 9.35 -20.52
N ALA A 201 -12.70 10.49 -20.67
CA ALA A 201 -12.13 10.85 -21.95
C ALA A 201 -11.08 9.79 -22.30
N ASP A 202 -11.38 8.95 -23.29
CA ASP A 202 -10.40 8.02 -23.84
C ASP A 202 -9.32 8.83 -24.58
N MET A 203 -8.33 9.31 -23.84
CA MET A 203 -7.16 10.02 -24.39
C MET A 203 -6.27 9.10 -25.25
N ARG A 204 -6.57 7.79 -25.30
CA ARG A 204 -5.86 6.83 -26.14
C ARG A 204 -6.42 6.89 -27.55
N SER A 205 -5.56 7.29 -28.49
CA SER A 205 -5.85 7.16 -29.93
C SER A 205 -6.17 5.69 -30.23
N ARG A 206 -7.42 5.37 -30.58
CA ARG A 206 -7.86 4.00 -30.90
C ARG A 206 -7.40 3.50 -32.27
N ASP A 207 -6.67 4.31 -33.01
CA ASP A 207 -6.18 3.94 -34.34
C ASP A 207 -4.98 3.00 -34.25
N SER A 208 -5.24 1.73 -34.57
CA SER A 208 -4.23 0.66 -34.57
C SER A 208 -3.06 0.92 -35.54
N GLN A 209 -3.29 1.64 -36.64
CA GLN A 209 -2.23 1.94 -37.61
C GLN A 209 -1.24 2.94 -37.03
N LYS A 210 -1.76 4.01 -36.41
CA LYS A 210 -0.96 5.03 -35.74
C LYS A 210 -0.14 4.46 -34.57
N ILE A 211 -0.73 3.59 -33.76
CA ILE A 211 0.00 2.91 -32.66
C ILE A 211 1.17 2.08 -33.21
N ARG A 212 0.97 1.36 -34.33
CA ARG A 212 2.02 0.54 -34.95
C ARG A 212 3.12 1.40 -35.56
N GLU A 213 2.77 2.52 -36.19
CA GLU A 213 3.72 3.48 -36.74
C GLU A 213 4.55 4.14 -35.64
N GLU A 214 3.93 4.64 -34.57
CA GLU A 214 4.63 5.23 -33.41
C GLU A 214 5.56 4.22 -32.73
N ALA A 215 5.11 2.96 -32.57
CA ALA A 215 5.95 1.89 -32.05
C ALA A 215 7.15 1.57 -32.98
N ALA A 216 6.94 1.54 -34.30
CA ALA A 216 8.00 1.31 -35.27
C ALA A 216 9.02 2.46 -35.27
N LEU A 217 8.56 3.71 -35.22
CA LEU A 217 9.42 4.90 -35.11
C LEU A 217 10.22 4.89 -33.80
N SER A 218 9.58 4.56 -32.68
CA SER A 218 10.26 4.44 -31.39
C SER A 218 11.31 3.32 -31.40
N ALA A 219 11.03 2.20 -32.07
CA ALA A 219 11.98 1.09 -32.21
C ALA A 219 13.18 1.50 -33.08
N GLN A 220 12.95 2.18 -34.21
CA GLN A 220 14.02 2.69 -35.07
C GLN A 220 14.89 3.72 -34.34
N GLN A 221 14.29 4.64 -33.58
CA GLN A 221 15.02 5.60 -32.76
C GLN A 221 15.85 4.91 -31.68
N GLY A 222 15.31 3.88 -31.04
CA GLY A 222 16.04 3.05 -30.08
C GLY A 222 17.24 2.33 -30.71
N GLU A 223 17.06 1.75 -31.90
CA GLU A 223 18.15 1.09 -32.63
C GLU A 223 19.25 2.08 -33.04
N ASP A 224 18.88 3.24 -33.61
CA ASP A 224 19.85 4.25 -34.02
C ASP A 224 20.62 4.83 -32.83
N ALA A 225 19.96 5.02 -31.69
CA ALA A 225 20.62 5.40 -30.44
C ALA A 225 21.64 4.35 -29.99
N LEU A 226 21.27 3.06 -30.01
CA LEU A 226 22.18 1.96 -29.68
C LEU A 226 23.35 1.87 -30.66
N ARG A 227 23.10 2.00 -31.97
CA ARG A 227 24.16 2.06 -32.98
C ARG A 227 25.12 3.20 -32.68
N ARG A 228 24.63 4.40 -32.35
CA ARG A 228 25.48 5.54 -31.97
C ARG A 228 26.30 5.25 -30.70
N LEU A 229 25.70 4.64 -29.68
CA LEU A 229 26.40 4.28 -28.45
C LEU A 229 27.50 3.23 -28.66
N VAL A 230 27.21 2.16 -29.39
CA VAL A 230 28.18 1.10 -29.71
C VAL A 230 29.34 1.69 -30.52
N ARG A 231 29.06 2.55 -31.49
CA ARG A 231 30.07 3.28 -32.25
C ARG A 231 30.96 4.15 -31.37
N ALA A 232 30.36 4.95 -30.49
CA ALA A 232 31.09 5.77 -29.54
C ALA A 232 31.98 4.93 -28.60
N SER A 233 31.48 3.79 -28.13
CA SER A 233 32.23 2.84 -27.29
C SER A 233 33.43 2.23 -28.02
N LYS A 234 33.25 1.78 -29.27
CA LYS A 234 34.35 1.29 -30.12
C LYS A 234 35.40 2.37 -30.37
N MET A 235 34.98 3.60 -30.70
CA MET A 235 35.89 4.73 -30.89
C MET A 235 36.69 5.04 -29.62
N ARG A 236 36.07 4.96 -28.43
CA ARG A 236 36.75 5.15 -27.16
C ARG A 236 37.84 4.10 -26.94
N LYS A 237 37.52 2.82 -27.16
CA LYS A 237 38.51 1.72 -27.08
C LYS A 237 39.66 1.88 -28.09
N GLN A 238 39.37 2.31 -29.32
CA GLN A 238 40.42 2.60 -30.30
C GLN A 238 41.34 3.73 -29.83
N LYS A 239 40.78 4.80 -29.27
CA LYS A 239 41.57 5.90 -28.71
C LYS A 239 42.44 5.43 -27.54
N GLU A 240 41.89 4.63 -26.62
CA GLU A 240 42.66 4.04 -25.52
C GLU A 240 43.81 3.15 -26.04
N ALA A 241 43.53 2.27 -27.01
CA ALA A 241 44.56 1.43 -27.65
C ALA A 241 45.63 2.26 -28.36
N LYS A 242 45.24 3.31 -29.09
CA LYS A 242 46.16 4.27 -29.71
C LYS A 242 47.05 4.91 -28.65
N THR A 243 46.47 5.44 -27.57
CA THR A 243 47.25 6.08 -26.51
C THR A 243 48.20 5.11 -25.80
N LEU A 244 47.85 3.82 -25.67
CA LEU A 244 48.71 2.81 -25.05
C LEU A 244 49.89 2.44 -25.96
N VAL A 245 49.63 2.27 -27.26
CA VAL A 245 50.64 1.93 -28.26
C VAL A 245 51.58 3.11 -28.56
N GLU A 246 51.09 4.35 -28.47
CA GLU A 246 51.89 5.57 -28.63
C GLU A 246 52.87 5.83 -27.48
N ARG A 247 52.80 5.10 -26.36
CA ARG A 247 53.79 5.21 -25.27
C ARG A 247 55.11 4.52 -25.59
N ASP A 248 55.11 3.55 -26.51
CA ASP A 248 56.29 2.82 -26.96
C ASP A 248 56.76 3.33 -28.33
N ASN A 249 58.08 3.50 -28.52
CA ASN A 249 58.64 4.08 -29.74
C ASN A 249 58.46 3.15 -30.95
N GLN A 250 58.52 1.82 -30.73
CA GLN A 250 58.25 0.80 -31.75
C GLN A 250 56.74 0.64 -32.00
N GLY A 251 55.91 0.89 -30.98
CA GLY A 251 54.46 0.89 -31.08
C GLY A 251 53.91 1.93 -32.06
N LYS A 252 54.45 3.16 -32.03
CA LYS A 252 54.02 4.26 -32.92
C LYS A 252 54.08 3.90 -34.41
N GLU A 253 55.18 3.30 -34.85
CA GLU A 253 55.36 2.92 -36.26
C GLU A 253 54.43 1.77 -36.67
N ARG A 254 54.20 0.81 -35.77
CA ARG A 254 53.24 -0.29 -36.00
C ARG A 254 51.80 0.22 -36.10
N PHE A 255 51.41 1.15 -35.24
CA PHE A 255 50.09 1.78 -35.28
C PHE A 255 49.90 2.59 -36.56
N ARG A 256 50.91 3.37 -36.97
CA ARG A 256 50.89 4.13 -38.22
C ARG A 256 50.75 3.24 -39.46
N LEU A 257 51.43 2.10 -39.48
CA LEU A 257 51.35 1.13 -40.57
C LEU A 257 49.97 0.43 -40.60
N TRP A 258 49.42 0.11 -39.44
CA TRP A 258 48.06 -0.43 -39.30
C TRP A 258 47.00 0.57 -39.78
N GLU A 259 47.07 1.82 -39.34
CA GLU A 259 46.15 2.89 -39.75
C GLU A 259 46.22 3.12 -41.27
N SER A 260 47.42 3.15 -41.84
CA SER A 260 47.63 3.30 -43.29
C SER A 260 47.06 2.11 -44.08
N THR A 261 47.20 0.89 -43.55
CA THR A 261 46.64 -0.33 -44.17
C THR A 261 45.11 -0.34 -44.11
N MET A 262 44.53 0.04 -42.96
CA MET A 262 43.07 0.08 -42.76
C MET A 262 42.42 1.15 -43.64
N LYS A 263 43.06 2.33 -43.74
CA LYS A 263 42.61 3.42 -44.63
C LYS A 263 42.66 3.03 -46.10
N ARG A 264 43.62 2.18 -46.51
CA ARG A 264 43.71 1.64 -47.87
C ARG A 264 42.63 0.59 -48.13
N PHE A 265 42.36 -0.29 -47.15
CA PHE A 265 41.34 -1.34 -47.26
C PHE A 265 39.92 -0.75 -47.40
N MET A 266 39.63 0.36 -46.71
CA MET A 266 38.32 1.02 -46.75
C MET A 266 38.07 1.88 -47.99
N GLY A 267 38.98 1.84 -48.98
CA GLY A 267 38.89 2.67 -50.19
C GLY A 267 39.17 4.14 -49.86
N GLY A 268 40.41 4.58 -50.05
CA GLY A 268 40.96 5.85 -49.54
C GLY A 268 40.37 7.16 -50.08
N ASN A 269 39.06 7.38 -49.96
CA ASN A 269 38.38 8.61 -50.36
C ASN A 269 37.73 9.39 -49.20
N SER A 270 37.89 8.96 -47.93
CA SER A 270 37.43 9.76 -46.80
C SER A 270 38.40 10.92 -46.55
N LYS A 271 38.03 12.12 -47.04
CA LYS A 271 38.82 13.36 -46.96
C LYS A 271 38.79 14.01 -45.56
N SER A 272 37.94 13.54 -44.65
CA SER A 272 37.83 14.06 -43.28
C SER A 272 38.32 13.04 -42.23
N SER A 273 39.29 13.46 -41.41
CA SER A 273 39.87 12.63 -40.33
C SER A 273 38.83 12.12 -39.33
N ALA A 274 37.79 12.91 -39.04
CA ALA A 274 36.72 12.53 -38.12
C ALA A 274 35.78 11.45 -38.70
N THR A 275 35.37 11.56 -39.96
CA THR A 275 34.51 10.53 -40.60
C THR A 275 35.30 9.26 -40.88
N GLY A 276 36.58 9.37 -41.24
CA GLY A 276 37.48 8.22 -41.37
C GLY A 276 37.62 7.44 -40.07
N GLN A 277 37.77 8.11 -38.93
CA GLN A 277 37.79 7.42 -37.62
C GLN A 277 36.46 6.73 -37.27
N VAL A 278 35.32 7.34 -37.63
CA VAL A 278 33.99 6.74 -37.42
C VAL A 278 33.82 5.50 -38.29
N GLU A 279 34.16 5.58 -39.58
CA GLU A 279 34.08 4.45 -40.50
C GLU A 279 35.04 3.32 -40.10
N ILE A 280 36.24 3.63 -39.60
CA ILE A 280 37.21 2.63 -39.11
C ILE A 280 36.66 1.96 -37.85
N ALA A 281 35.99 2.69 -36.94
CA ALA A 281 35.37 2.11 -35.76
C ALA A 281 34.17 1.18 -36.10
N ASP A 282 33.42 1.50 -37.14
CA ASP A 282 32.28 0.68 -37.59
C ASP A 282 32.75 -0.67 -38.14
N HIS A 283 33.84 -0.68 -38.91
CA HIS A 283 34.36 -1.87 -39.59
C HIS A 283 35.47 -2.61 -38.84
N SER A 284 36.14 -1.98 -37.88
CA SER A 284 37.18 -2.65 -37.10
C SER A 284 36.59 -3.58 -36.03
N MET A 285 37.21 -4.75 -35.90
CA MET A 285 37.05 -5.62 -34.75
C MET A 285 38.23 -5.40 -33.81
N ILE A 286 38.02 -4.64 -32.73
CA ILE A 286 38.96 -4.67 -31.61
C ILE A 286 38.63 -5.92 -30.81
N VAL A 287 39.51 -6.92 -30.87
CA VAL A 287 39.43 -8.10 -30.02
C VAL A 287 39.87 -7.67 -28.62
N ASN A 288 38.97 -7.74 -27.64
CA ASN A 288 39.33 -7.59 -26.23
C ASN A 288 40.29 -8.75 -25.88
N GLY A 289 41.57 -8.45 -25.67
CA GLY A 289 42.56 -9.42 -25.17
C GLY A 289 42.35 -9.80 -23.70
N ASP A 290 41.49 -9.05 -22.99
CA ASP A 290 41.26 -9.18 -21.54
C ASP A 290 40.07 -10.08 -21.19
N VAL A 291 39.53 -10.83 -22.15
CA VAL A 291 38.57 -11.89 -21.83
C VAL A 291 39.37 -12.98 -21.10
N THR A 292 38.86 -13.45 -19.96
CA THR A 292 39.47 -14.45 -19.06
C THR A 292 39.98 -15.73 -19.74
N PHE A 293 39.61 -15.98 -21.00
CA PHE A 293 39.99 -17.14 -21.81
C PHE A 293 40.77 -16.82 -23.10
N SER A 294 41.25 -15.59 -23.29
CA SER A 294 42.05 -15.25 -24.46
C SER A 294 43.48 -15.79 -24.36
N ARG A 295 44.01 -16.26 -25.50
CA ARG A 295 45.36 -16.86 -25.62
C ARG A 295 46.41 -15.80 -25.26
N LYS A 296 47.10 -15.97 -24.12
CA LYS A 296 48.25 -15.13 -23.75
C LYS A 296 49.39 -15.38 -24.74
N ASP A 297 49.87 -14.33 -25.39
CA ASP A 297 51.05 -14.43 -26.26
C ASP A 297 52.27 -14.87 -25.45
N VAL A 298 52.96 -15.89 -25.95
CA VAL A 298 54.15 -16.47 -25.31
C VAL A 298 55.34 -15.52 -25.52
N PRO A 299 56.01 -15.04 -24.46
CA PRO A 299 57.22 -14.25 -24.62
C PRO A 299 58.33 -15.14 -25.22
N ARG A 300 58.84 -14.78 -26.41
CA ARG A 300 60.03 -15.42 -26.97
C ARG A 300 61.26 -14.96 -26.20
N ILE A 301 61.67 -15.75 -25.21
CA ILE A 301 63.00 -15.64 -24.61
C ILE A 301 64.02 -16.10 -25.66
N SER A 302 64.92 -15.22 -26.10
CA SER A 302 66.02 -15.60 -26.98
C SER A 302 67.18 -16.08 -26.12
N GLN A 303 67.26 -17.38 -25.85
CA GLN A 303 68.52 -18.04 -25.49
C GLN A 303 69.12 -18.68 -26.74
N ARG A 304 70.34 -18.29 -27.12
CA ARG A 304 71.24 -19.14 -27.91
C ARG A 304 72.63 -19.09 -27.28
N SER A 305 73.02 -20.21 -26.69
CA SER A 305 74.41 -20.57 -26.40
C SER A 305 75.11 -21.09 -27.67
N ALA A 306 76.44 -20.91 -27.67
CA ALA A 306 77.55 -21.51 -28.44
C ALA A 306 77.22 -22.69 -29.40
N THR A 307 77.92 -22.94 -30.52
CA THR A 307 79.37 -23.07 -30.71
C THR A 307 79.64 -23.29 -32.22
N VAL A 308 80.79 -22.88 -32.75
CA VAL A 308 81.24 -23.15 -34.14
C VAL A 308 82.42 -24.13 -34.10
N PRO A 309 82.43 -25.25 -34.86
CA PRO A 309 83.64 -26.02 -35.11
C PRO A 309 84.31 -25.58 -36.42
N GLY A 310 85.64 -25.52 -36.39
CA GLY A 310 86.51 -25.07 -37.48
C GLY A 310 86.62 -26.05 -38.65
N LYS A 311 87.17 -25.54 -39.75
CA LYS A 311 87.51 -26.27 -40.97
C LYS A 311 88.99 -26.05 -41.31
N SER A 312 89.64 -27.18 -41.55
CA SER A 312 90.95 -27.48 -42.15
C SER A 312 91.63 -26.42 -43.04
N SER A 313 92.95 -26.29 -42.85
CA SER A 313 93.93 -26.56 -43.90
C SER A 313 94.55 -27.92 -43.65
#